data_AF-A0AAE0SES3-F1
#
_entry.id   AF-A0AAE0SES3-F1
#
_cell.length_a   1.000
_cell.length_b   1.000
_cell.length_c   1.000
_cell.angle_alpha   90.00
_cell.angle_beta   90.00
_cell.angle_gamma   90.00
#
_symmetry.space_group_name_H-M   'P 1'
#
loop_
_entity.id
_entity.type
_entity.pdbx_description
1 polymer ?
#
loop_
_entity_poly.entity_id
_entity_poly.type
_entity_poly.pdbx_seq_one_letter_code
_entity_poly.pdbx_strand_id
1 'polypeptide(L)'
;MTSTLIRISVLMLVSSLCICYRGNDTVSNDACWYDHKCGKHGYYYSWCYIDKKRHWDYCCDDLCTYDANNLLRCTSGTLTVECGSSGTVTANGFQCKDWHSCGHHREYYYWCYTPTSWEYCCHPNERCRYISEWNGYYCNAAPYRYSDDFLVKCDNNVVRTRK
;
A
#
# COMPACT_ATOMS: atom_id res chain seq x y z
N MET A 1 -0.26 -46.75 -33.80
CA MET A 1 -1.47 -46.62 -32.95
C MET A 1 -1.01 -46.98 -31.54
N THR A 2 -0.94 -46.13 -30.52
CA THR A 2 -1.62 -44.87 -30.19
C THR A 2 -0.70 -43.96 -29.39
N SER A 3 -0.87 -42.67 -29.61
CA SER A 3 -0.26 -41.53 -28.92
C SER A 3 -0.79 -41.41 -27.49
N THR A 4 0.10 -41.19 -26.51
CA THR A 4 -0.27 -40.68 -25.19
C THR A 4 0.59 -39.45 -24.88
N LEU A 5 0.08 -38.28 -25.27
CA LEU A 5 0.60 -36.98 -24.89
C LEU A 5 0.23 -36.70 -23.43
N ILE A 6 1.20 -36.77 -22.52
CA ILE A 6 1.05 -36.23 -21.17
C ILE A 6 1.33 -34.73 -21.24
N ARG A 7 0.25 -33.93 -21.22
CA ARG A 7 0.30 -32.49 -20.97
C ARG A 7 0.66 -32.28 -19.50
N ILE A 8 1.93 -31.99 -19.21
CA ILE A 8 2.32 -31.48 -17.90
C ILE A 8 2.14 -29.96 -17.93
N SER A 9 1.10 -29.54 -17.23
CA SER A 9 0.72 -28.16 -16.98
C SER A 9 1.89 -27.32 -16.49
N VAL A 10 1.98 -26.10 -17.03
CA VAL A 10 2.90 -25.03 -16.65
C VAL A 10 2.74 -24.75 -15.15
N LEU A 11 3.59 -25.36 -14.33
CA LEU A 11 3.66 -25.09 -12.90
C LEU A 11 4.27 -23.70 -12.75
N MET A 12 3.48 -22.77 -12.24
CA MET A 12 3.84 -21.39 -11.95
C MET A 12 4.99 -21.34 -10.94
N LEU A 13 6.23 -21.35 -11.44
CA LEU A 13 7.41 -20.91 -10.71
C LEU A 13 7.42 -19.37 -10.70
N VAL A 14 6.48 -18.75 -9.99
CA VAL A 14 6.64 -17.38 -9.51
C VAL A 14 7.39 -17.46 -8.19
N SER A 15 8.69 -17.64 -8.32
CA SER A 15 9.67 -17.55 -7.23
C SER A 15 9.50 -16.23 -6.47
N SER A 16 9.59 -16.34 -5.15
CA SER A 16 9.54 -15.35 -4.08
C SER A 16 10.46 -14.13 -4.20
N LEU A 17 10.35 -13.37 -5.29
CA LEU A 17 10.89 -12.02 -5.37
C LEU A 17 9.87 -11.09 -4.71
N CYS A 18 10.28 -10.42 -3.62
CA CYS A 18 9.56 -9.27 -3.07
C CYS A 18 9.05 -8.40 -4.22
N ILE A 19 7.72 -8.25 -4.31
CA ILE A 19 7.08 -7.49 -5.39
C ILE A 19 7.42 -6.02 -5.14
N CYS A 20 8.52 -5.53 -5.72
CA CYS A 20 8.70 -4.10 -5.92
C CYS A 20 7.76 -3.69 -7.05
N TYR A 21 6.60 -3.15 -6.63
CA TYR A 21 5.70 -2.25 -7.34
C TYR A 21 6.04 -2.01 -8.82
N ARG A 22 5.24 -2.60 -9.71
CA ARG A 22 5.23 -2.20 -11.12
C ARG A 22 4.61 -0.80 -11.19
N GLY A 23 5.25 0.12 -11.93
CA GLY A 23 4.82 1.52 -12.09
C GLY A 23 3.49 1.70 -12.87
N ASN A 24 2.40 1.11 -12.37
CA ASN A 24 1.03 1.22 -12.86
C ASN A 24 -0.03 1.20 -11.73
N ASP A 25 0.40 1.12 -10.47
CA ASP A 25 -0.49 1.21 -9.30
C ASP A 25 -0.53 2.66 -8.81
N THR A 26 -1.61 3.03 -8.10
CA THR A 26 -1.73 4.39 -7.57
C THR A 26 -0.83 4.59 -6.35
N VAL A 27 -0.66 5.84 -5.91
CA VAL A 27 0.10 6.17 -4.69
C VAL A 27 -0.45 5.47 -3.45
N SER A 28 -1.74 5.10 -3.45
CA SER A 28 -2.38 4.32 -2.38
C SER A 28 -2.30 2.80 -2.59
N ASN A 29 -1.55 2.33 -3.60
CA ASN A 29 -1.52 0.94 -4.04
C ASN A 29 -2.88 0.39 -4.48
N ASP A 30 -3.75 1.26 -5.00
CA ASP A 30 -5.00 0.83 -5.61
C ASP A 30 -4.74 0.51 -7.09
N ALA A 31 -5.44 -0.52 -7.59
CA ALA A 31 -5.39 -0.85 -9.00
C ALA A 31 -6.20 0.16 -9.81
N CYS A 32 -5.63 0.66 -10.89
CA CYS A 32 -6.38 1.47 -11.84
C CYS A 32 -7.51 0.65 -12.50
N TRP A 33 -8.61 1.33 -12.78
CA TRP A 33 -9.71 0.83 -13.59
C TRP A 33 -9.20 0.36 -14.95
N TYR A 34 -9.72 -0.76 -15.44
CA TYR A 34 -9.18 -1.45 -16.62
C TYR A 34 -9.09 -0.58 -17.88
N ASP A 35 -10.02 0.38 -18.02
CA ASP A 35 -10.13 1.28 -19.18
C ASP A 35 -9.49 2.66 -18.94
N HIS A 36 -8.83 2.86 -17.80
CA HIS A 36 -8.22 4.14 -17.46
C HIS A 36 -6.92 3.93 -16.71
N LYS A 37 -5.88 3.51 -17.44
CA LYS A 37 -4.55 3.25 -16.86
C LYS A 37 -3.87 4.53 -16.38
N CYS A 38 -2.83 4.38 -15.57
CA CYS A 38 -1.96 5.50 -15.20
C CYS A 38 -1.48 6.28 -16.43
N GLY A 39 -1.62 7.60 -16.36
CA GLY A 39 -1.18 8.50 -17.41
C GLY A 39 -1.56 9.95 -17.10
N LYS A 40 -1.09 10.88 -17.93
CA LYS A 40 -1.31 12.32 -17.72
C LYS A 40 -2.76 12.76 -17.97
N HIS A 41 -3.44 12.14 -18.94
CA HIS A 41 -4.83 12.45 -19.29
C HIS A 41 -5.14 13.95 -19.45
N GLY A 42 -4.19 14.71 -20.03
CA GLY A 42 -4.30 16.15 -20.24
C GLY A 42 -3.84 17.02 -19.06
N TYR A 43 -3.34 16.41 -17.98
CA TYR A 43 -2.77 17.11 -16.81
C TYR A 43 -1.25 17.01 -16.77
N TYR A 44 -0.63 17.80 -15.89
CA TYR A 44 0.82 17.78 -15.67
C TYR A 44 1.28 16.66 -14.73
N TYR A 45 0.34 15.96 -14.09
CA TYR A 45 0.57 14.82 -13.20
C TYR A 45 -0.09 13.56 -13.76
N SER A 46 0.42 12.40 -13.33
CA SER A 46 -0.11 11.10 -13.74
C SER A 46 -1.18 10.62 -12.75
N TRP A 47 -2.30 10.13 -13.26
CA TRP A 47 -3.40 9.67 -12.41
C TRP A 47 -4.23 8.61 -13.13
N CYS A 48 -5.12 7.96 -12.38
CA CYS A 48 -6.11 7.07 -12.96
C CYS A 48 -7.42 7.03 -12.17
N TYR A 49 -8.51 6.58 -12.81
CA TYR A 49 -9.68 6.15 -12.07
C TYR A 49 -9.43 4.79 -11.42
N ILE A 50 -9.93 4.59 -10.21
CA ILE A 50 -9.82 3.32 -9.48
C ILE A 50 -11.12 2.51 -9.51
N ASP A 51 -12.25 3.14 -9.83
CA ASP A 51 -13.55 2.47 -9.90
C ASP A 51 -14.51 3.07 -10.95
N LYS A 52 -15.62 2.37 -11.20
CA LYS A 52 -16.71 2.81 -12.10
C LYS A 52 -17.41 4.09 -11.66
N LYS A 53 -17.25 4.51 -10.40
CA LYS A 53 -17.82 5.76 -9.88
C LYS A 53 -16.91 6.96 -10.20
N ARG A 54 -15.81 6.73 -10.94
CA ARG A 54 -14.84 7.76 -11.35
C ARG A 54 -14.10 8.38 -10.18
N HIS A 55 -13.94 7.62 -9.10
CA HIS A 55 -12.96 7.97 -8.09
C HIS A 55 -11.56 7.82 -8.68
N TRP A 56 -10.65 8.71 -8.33
CA TRP A 56 -9.31 8.75 -8.91
C TRP A 56 -8.21 8.84 -7.84
N ASP A 57 -7.00 8.45 -8.21
CA ASP A 57 -5.81 8.60 -7.36
C ASP A 57 -4.59 8.90 -8.25
N TYR A 58 -3.55 9.48 -7.65
CA TYR A 58 -2.29 9.77 -8.35
C TYR A 58 -1.58 8.47 -8.69
N CYS A 59 -0.87 8.49 -9.80
CA CYS A 59 0.03 7.42 -10.20
C CYS A 59 1.47 7.85 -10.00
N CYS A 60 2.31 6.88 -9.65
CA CYS A 60 3.76 7.05 -9.66
C CYS A 60 4.32 6.75 -11.05
N ASP A 61 5.12 7.67 -11.60
CA ASP A 61 5.89 7.49 -12.83
C ASP A 61 7.22 6.76 -12.55
N ASP A 62 7.68 6.75 -11.29
CA ASP A 62 8.86 6.06 -10.80
C ASP A 62 8.57 5.21 -9.54
N LEU A 63 9.60 4.53 -9.02
CA LEU A 63 9.46 3.78 -7.78
C LEU A 63 9.33 4.72 -6.59
N CYS A 64 8.45 4.37 -5.66
CA CYS A 64 8.40 5.01 -4.34
C CYS A 64 9.73 4.84 -3.60
N THR A 65 10.38 5.96 -3.26
CA THR A 65 11.68 6.02 -2.56
C THR A 65 11.61 6.99 -1.39
N TYR A 66 12.50 6.81 -0.40
CA TYR A 66 12.58 7.72 0.74
C TYR A 66 13.28 9.03 0.37
N ASP A 67 12.66 10.15 0.71
CA ASP A 67 13.28 11.47 0.62
C ASP A 67 14.19 11.77 1.83
N ALA A 68 14.81 12.96 1.83
CA ALA A 68 15.69 13.42 2.91
C ALA A 68 14.98 13.57 4.28
N ASN A 69 13.64 13.62 4.30
CA ASN A 69 12.82 13.68 5.50
C ASN A 69 12.27 12.31 5.90
N ASN A 70 12.74 11.22 5.27
CA ASN A 70 12.24 9.87 5.47
C ASN A 70 10.74 9.71 5.15
N LEU A 71 10.22 10.47 4.18
CA LEU A 71 8.90 10.23 3.60
C LEU A 71 9.03 9.41 2.33
N LEU A 72 8.18 8.40 2.19
CA LEU A 72 8.12 7.58 0.98
C LEU A 72 7.39 8.38 -0.10
N ARG A 73 8.06 8.68 -1.22
CA ARG A 73 7.55 9.55 -2.28
C ARG A 73 7.87 9.02 -3.66
N CYS A 74 7.09 9.43 -4.63
CA CYS A 74 7.33 9.18 -6.05
C CYS A 74 7.04 10.44 -6.86
N THR A 75 7.54 10.48 -8.10
CA THR A 75 7.15 11.48 -9.09
C THR A 75 5.83 11.08 -9.75
N SER A 76 4.97 12.06 -9.97
CA SER A 76 3.70 11.93 -10.68
C SER A 76 3.62 13.06 -11.70
N GLY A 77 4.07 12.80 -12.92
CA GLY A 77 4.36 13.80 -13.93
C GLY A 77 5.39 14.81 -13.43
N THR A 78 4.97 16.06 -13.21
CA THR A 78 5.83 17.10 -12.63
C THR A 78 5.61 17.33 -11.13
N LEU A 79 4.75 16.53 -10.49
CA LEU A 79 4.54 16.57 -9.05
C LEU A 79 5.40 15.54 -8.33
N THR A 80 5.68 15.80 -7.05
CA THR A 80 6.15 14.79 -6.10
C THR A 80 5.03 14.52 -5.11
N VAL A 81 4.61 13.27 -5.00
CA VAL A 81 3.49 12.83 -4.18
C VAL A 81 3.95 11.79 -3.16
N GLU A 82 3.29 11.75 -2.01
CA GLU A 82 3.58 10.76 -0.97
C GLU A 82 2.96 9.42 -1.34
N CYS A 83 3.74 8.36 -1.18
CA CYS A 83 3.29 7.00 -1.38
C CYS A 83 2.73 6.44 -0.08
N GLY A 84 1.57 5.81 -0.16
CA GLY A 84 1.11 4.85 0.83
C GLY A 84 1.96 3.58 0.72
N SER A 85 2.78 3.27 1.72
CA SER A 85 3.60 2.05 1.63
C SER A 85 2.77 0.79 1.80
N SER A 86 3.27 -0.26 1.16
CA SER A 86 2.98 -1.68 1.36
C SER A 86 3.07 -2.15 2.81
N GLY A 87 2.01 -1.90 3.58
CA GLY A 87 1.59 -2.82 4.62
C GLY A 87 0.56 -3.77 4.02
N THR A 88 0.77 -5.08 4.12
CA THR A 88 -0.31 -6.04 3.83
C THR A 88 -1.15 -6.31 5.07
N VAL A 89 -0.84 -5.67 6.20
CA VAL A 89 -1.44 -5.95 7.49
C VAL A 89 -1.80 -4.69 8.25
N THR A 90 -2.92 -4.75 8.95
CA THR A 90 -3.42 -3.67 9.82
C THR A 90 -2.60 -3.54 11.09
N ALA A 91 -2.86 -2.52 11.91
CA ALA A 91 -2.23 -2.30 13.21
C ALA A 91 -2.37 -3.52 14.15
N ASN A 92 -3.46 -4.28 14.05
CA ASN A 92 -3.65 -5.51 14.82
C ASN A 92 -3.27 -6.79 14.04
N GLY A 93 -2.63 -6.65 12.87
CA GLY A 93 -2.06 -7.79 12.13
C GLY A 93 -3.02 -8.53 11.22
N PHE A 94 -4.23 -8.00 10.96
CA PHE A 94 -5.14 -8.59 9.99
C PHE A 94 -4.66 -8.32 8.57
N GLN A 95 -4.73 -9.34 7.70
CA GLN A 95 -4.39 -9.16 6.29
C GLN A 95 -5.38 -8.21 5.63
N CYS A 96 -4.84 -7.20 4.96
CA CYS A 96 -5.55 -6.35 4.04
C CYS A 96 -5.98 -7.15 2.80
N LYS A 97 -7.06 -6.72 2.16
CA LYS A 97 -7.46 -7.27 0.86
C LYS A 97 -6.42 -6.94 -0.20
N ASP A 98 -6.19 -7.88 -1.12
CA ASP A 98 -5.18 -7.75 -2.17
C ASP A 98 -5.34 -6.48 -3.03
N TRP A 99 -6.58 -6.02 -3.22
CA TRP A 99 -6.93 -4.82 -4.00
C TRP A 99 -7.09 -3.56 -3.15
N HIS A 100 -6.78 -3.62 -1.87
CA HIS A 100 -6.88 -2.50 -0.94
C HIS A 100 -5.87 -2.71 0.18
N SER A 101 -4.59 -2.52 -0.16
CA SER A 101 -3.49 -2.65 0.80
C SER A 101 -3.56 -1.58 1.89
N CYS A 102 -2.65 -1.56 2.86
CA CYS A 102 -2.52 -0.40 3.73
C CYS A 102 -2.11 0.82 2.91
N GLY A 103 -2.91 1.87 2.98
CA GLY A 103 -2.64 3.13 2.30
C GLY A 103 -3.51 4.24 2.87
N HIS A 104 -3.28 5.47 2.42
CA HIS A 104 -4.12 6.59 2.82
C HIS A 104 -5.54 6.48 2.28
N HIS A 105 -5.72 5.95 1.06
CA HIS A 105 -7.02 5.86 0.38
C HIS A 105 -7.87 7.13 0.52
N ARG A 106 -7.19 8.28 0.39
CA ARG A 106 -7.76 9.65 0.53
C ARG A 106 -8.20 10.06 1.93
N GLU A 107 -7.80 9.31 2.94
CA GLU A 107 -7.93 9.68 4.34
C GLU A 107 -6.61 10.26 4.87
N TYR A 108 -6.69 11.04 5.95
CA TYR A 108 -5.51 11.55 6.65
C TYR A 108 -4.76 10.46 7.43
N TYR A 109 -5.28 9.23 7.44
CA TYR A 109 -4.72 8.07 8.10
C TYR A 109 -4.56 6.89 7.14
N TYR A 110 -3.69 5.96 7.49
CA TYR A 110 -3.47 4.70 6.81
C TYR A 110 -4.51 3.70 7.29
N TRP A 111 -5.16 3.01 6.37
CA TRP A 111 -6.14 1.97 6.66
C TRP A 111 -6.27 1.02 5.49
N CYS A 112 -6.97 -0.09 5.70
CA CYS A 112 -7.31 -1.01 4.63
C CYS A 112 -8.61 -1.78 4.92
N TYR A 113 -9.20 -2.38 3.89
CA TYR A 113 -10.27 -3.36 4.09
C TYR A 113 -9.71 -4.70 4.55
N THR A 114 -10.29 -5.27 5.59
CA THR A 114 -10.06 -6.64 6.06
C THR A 114 -11.13 -7.58 5.50
N PRO A 115 -11.03 -8.91 5.67
CA PRO A 115 -12.05 -9.84 5.17
C PRO A 115 -13.47 -9.52 5.67
N THR A 116 -13.60 -8.98 6.88
CA THR A 116 -14.89 -8.74 7.55
C THR A 116 -15.27 -7.27 7.69
N SER A 117 -14.32 -6.33 7.62
CA SER A 117 -14.56 -4.89 7.81
C SER A 117 -13.41 -4.07 7.19
N TRP A 118 -12.95 -3.03 7.88
CA TRP A 118 -11.75 -2.26 7.63
C TRP A 118 -11.03 -2.02 8.96
N GLU A 119 -9.75 -1.66 8.90
CA GLU A 119 -8.97 -1.34 10.10
C GLU A 119 -7.79 -0.43 9.77
N TYR A 120 -7.33 0.31 10.78
CA TYR A 120 -6.15 1.18 10.66
C TYR A 120 -4.88 0.39 10.39
N CYS A 121 -3.97 1.02 9.68
CA CYS A 121 -2.63 0.55 9.44
C CYS A 121 -1.63 1.48 10.13
N CYS A 122 -0.46 0.95 10.47
CA CYS A 122 0.64 1.79 10.89
C CYS A 122 1.21 2.54 9.69
N HIS A 123 1.74 3.74 9.96
CA HIS A 123 2.53 4.49 9.01
C HIS A 123 3.68 3.60 8.49
N PRO A 124 3.96 3.62 7.17
CA PRO A 124 5.02 2.88 6.49
C PRO A 124 6.35 2.70 7.22
N ASN A 125 6.77 3.78 7.86
CA ASN A 125 8.10 3.92 8.45
C ASN A 125 8.05 3.75 9.96
N GLU A 126 6.88 3.46 10.49
CA GLU A 126 6.64 3.26 11.89
C GLU A 126 6.43 1.80 12.22
N ARG A 127 6.78 1.50 13.46
CA ARG A 127 6.66 0.20 14.07
C ARG A 127 5.92 0.41 15.37
N CYS A 128 5.19 -0.62 15.79
CA CYS A 128 4.62 -0.68 17.11
C CYS A 128 5.66 -0.36 18.19
N ARG A 129 5.46 0.75 18.89
CA ARG A 129 6.30 1.20 20.00
C ARG A 129 5.53 1.06 21.29
N TYR A 130 6.21 0.57 22.32
CA TYR A 130 5.64 0.54 23.66
C TYR A 130 5.56 1.96 24.24
N ILE A 131 4.38 2.36 24.69
CA ILE A 131 4.10 3.61 25.37
C ILE A 131 3.78 3.28 26.84
N SER A 132 4.65 3.72 27.75
CA SER A 132 4.55 3.39 29.17
C SER A 132 3.34 4.01 29.85
N GLU A 133 2.92 5.22 29.45
CA GLU A 133 1.74 5.88 30.02
C GLU A 133 0.47 5.06 29.80
N TRP A 134 0.40 4.27 28.73
CA TRP A 134 -0.79 3.53 28.31
C TRP A 134 -0.65 2.00 28.45
N ASN A 135 0.51 1.53 28.92
CA ASN A 135 0.82 0.11 29.09
C ASN A 135 0.48 -0.73 27.83
N GLY A 136 0.95 -0.29 26.66
CA GLY A 136 0.61 -0.94 25.40
C GLY A 136 1.51 -0.52 24.23
N TYR A 137 1.32 -1.20 23.10
CA TYR A 137 2.01 -0.89 21.85
C TYR A 137 1.12 -0.05 20.93
N TYR A 138 1.70 0.98 20.34
CA TYR A 138 1.02 1.94 19.49
C TYR A 138 1.89 2.29 18.28
N CYS A 139 1.25 2.69 17.20
CA CYS A 139 1.91 3.27 16.04
C CYS A 139 1.10 4.47 15.55
N ASN A 140 1.75 5.40 14.86
CA ASN A 140 1.05 6.47 14.19
C ASN A 140 0.36 5.90 12.94
N ALA A 141 -0.94 6.15 12.81
CA ALA A 141 -1.70 5.81 11.63
C ALA A 141 -1.79 6.99 10.65
N ALA A 142 -1.04 8.07 10.79
CA ALA A 142 -1.07 9.27 9.96
C ALA A 142 0.37 9.69 9.57
N PRO A 143 0.54 10.63 8.62
CA PRO A 143 1.85 11.16 8.26
C PRO A 143 2.44 11.92 9.44
N TYR A 144 3.78 11.90 9.56
CA TYR A 144 4.56 12.54 10.63
C TYR A 144 4.20 14.01 10.93
N ARG A 145 3.53 14.71 10.02
CA ARG A 145 3.15 16.11 10.19
C ARG A 145 1.98 16.34 11.17
N TYR A 146 1.33 15.28 11.67
CA TYR A 146 0.15 15.33 12.56
C TYR A 146 0.33 14.50 13.85
N SER A 147 1.55 14.48 14.42
CA SER A 147 2.17 13.30 15.05
C SER A 147 1.51 12.65 16.28
N ASP A 148 0.59 13.29 17.02
CA ASP A 148 0.11 12.73 18.29
C ASP A 148 -1.40 12.41 18.28
N ASP A 149 -2.15 12.88 17.28
CA ASP A 149 -3.62 12.75 17.24
C ASP A 149 -4.11 11.43 16.64
N PHE A 150 -3.22 10.65 15.99
CA PHE A 150 -3.58 9.41 15.28
C PHE A 150 -2.79 8.19 15.77
N LEU A 151 -2.57 8.09 17.07
CA LEU A 151 -1.99 6.88 17.67
C LEU A 151 -3.03 5.76 17.72
N VAL A 152 -2.77 4.68 17.00
CA VAL A 152 -3.59 3.46 17.02
C VAL A 152 -2.90 2.38 17.83
N LYS A 153 -3.67 1.70 18.66
CA LYS A 153 -3.17 0.53 19.39
C LYS A 153 -2.85 -0.57 18.38
N CYS A 154 -1.74 -1.25 18.59
CA CYS A 154 -1.26 -2.25 17.66
C CYS A 154 -0.62 -3.44 18.39
N ASP A 155 -0.54 -4.58 17.73
CA ASP A 155 0.07 -5.78 18.30
C ASP A 155 1.59 -5.80 18.04
N ASN A 156 2.38 -6.11 19.07
CA ASN A 156 3.85 -6.13 19.00
C ASN A 156 4.44 -7.16 18.00
N ASN A 157 3.59 -7.98 17.39
CA ASN A 157 3.97 -8.99 16.40
C ASN A 157 3.90 -8.50 14.94
N VAL A 158 3.28 -7.36 14.66
CA VAL A 158 3.07 -6.84 13.28
C VAL A 158 4.38 -6.38 12.63
N VAL A 159 5.41 -6.12 13.43
CA VAL A 159 6.75 -5.66 13.00
C VAL A 159 7.72 -6.83 12.71
N ARG A 160 7.31 -8.08 12.95
CA ARG A 160 8.18 -9.27 12.80
C ARG A 160 8.26 -9.85 11.39
N THR A 161 7.86 -9.14 10.33
CA THR A 161 8.11 -9.58 8.96
C THR A 161 9.42 -9.01 8.41
N ARG A 162 10.53 -9.57 8.91
CA ARG A 162 11.70 -10.02 8.12
C ARG A 162 12.69 -10.75 9.05
N LYS A 163 12.57 -12.07 9.07
CA LYS A 163 13.69 -13.01 9.04
C LYS A 163 13.24 -14.28 8.32
#